data_AF-A0A6G1K0S4-F1
#
_entry.id   AF-A0A6G1K0S4-F1
#
_cell.length_a   1.000
_cell.length_b   1.000
_cell.length_c   1.000
_cell.angle_alpha   90.00
_cell.angle_beta   90.00
_cell.angle_gamma   90.00
#
_symmetry.space_group_name_H-M   'P 1'
#
loop_
_entity.id
_entity.type
_entity.pdbx_description
1 polymer ?
#
loop_
_entity_poly.entity_id
_entity_poly.type
_entity_poly.pdbx_seq_one_letter_code
_entity_poly.pdbx_strand_id
1 'polypeptide(L)'
;MPRLGHKKSRNGCRQCKARHVKCNESKPCSSCKRHGVPCSLVTWDGEGDGPEMGTLGATLGSSSAAGGAERRSASTSRSRSRSRRGSSSSSRVIEEYQNPTPPSTETYKEEESVTSPASSTDTYPFLTKFVHDKDATEQANWARDLELIHHWTTEACLSMCPRDDLRNLWTRIAPKAAMNHTYLMHQILTFSSLHIAHHDVSERDVYHALAIHHQDLAIRAIRPKLANITPENAPFLFATSTLVSMCVFGERALGAMRPQGADKEPLEDLLDAFALLQGMGGLFNMSFGQVIQSPFAPIVSPGNTIVPPQPIFATILERIPEAVSFIGAQSDIPEDIQRECLVQLLALRDVIQHNSQPTQDSREMRTLFFWPLHLKPIFSVWVRERRQPVLVLLAYYAVVLRAGESLKIEGGTPAYWFYTGWAERLINDVARYVDDTWRPVTQWQWDLIMGVVHQQQPQGQKRGYEQSFGGGDEDVKMVLS
;
A
#
# COMPACT_ATOMS: atom_id res chain seq x y z
N MET A 1 -40.32 -5.86 2.85
CA MET A 1 -40.63 -6.20 4.25
C MET A 1 -39.36 -6.66 4.95
N PRO A 2 -38.89 -6.02 6.03
CA PRO A 2 -37.68 -6.43 6.73
C PRO A 2 -37.94 -7.73 7.49
N ARG A 3 -37.10 -8.75 7.31
CA ARG A 3 -37.17 -9.98 8.11
C ARG A 3 -36.74 -9.66 9.54
N LEU A 4 -37.70 -9.57 10.47
CA LEU A 4 -37.43 -9.44 11.90
C LEU A 4 -36.57 -10.63 12.35
N GLY A 5 -35.35 -10.35 12.82
CA GLY A 5 -34.48 -11.34 13.44
C GLY A 5 -35.16 -11.96 14.66
N HIS A 6 -35.28 -13.28 14.68
CA HIS A 6 -35.90 -14.00 15.80
C HIS A 6 -34.86 -14.41 16.85
N LYS A 7 -35.21 -14.23 18.13
CA LYS A 7 -34.42 -14.63 19.30
C LYS A 7 -34.12 -16.13 19.25
N LYS A 8 -32.83 -16.50 19.33
CA LYS A 8 -32.36 -17.90 19.29
C LYS A 8 -33.03 -18.71 20.43
N SER A 9 -33.85 -19.70 20.10
CA SER A 9 -34.38 -20.65 21.10
C SER A 9 -33.23 -21.51 21.62
N ARG A 10 -33.02 -21.49 22.95
CA ARG A 10 -32.00 -22.31 23.61
C ARG A 10 -32.35 -23.81 23.55
N ASN A 11 -33.64 -24.16 23.51
CA ASN A 11 -34.13 -25.54 23.61
C ASN A 11 -34.63 -26.14 22.29
N GLY A 12 -34.36 -25.49 21.15
CA GLY A 12 -34.76 -26.01 19.83
C GLY A 12 -34.09 -27.33 19.43
N CYS A 13 -34.76 -28.13 18.60
CA CYS A 13 -34.25 -29.40 18.09
C CYS A 13 -32.98 -29.22 17.25
N ARG A 14 -32.15 -30.27 17.15
CA ARG A 14 -30.86 -30.24 16.43
C ARG A 14 -31.03 -29.83 14.96
N GLN A 15 -32.07 -30.32 14.30
CA GLN A 15 -32.35 -30.02 12.89
C GLN A 15 -32.80 -28.57 12.66
N CYS A 16 -33.50 -27.94 13.62
CA CYS A 16 -33.86 -26.53 13.51
C CYS A 16 -32.68 -25.62 13.83
N LYS A 17 -31.82 -26.04 14.79
CA LYS A 17 -30.56 -25.35 15.09
C LYS A 17 -29.60 -25.38 13.89
N ALA A 18 -29.40 -26.54 13.27
CA ALA A 18 -28.55 -26.69 12.08
C ALA A 18 -29.03 -25.84 10.90
N ARG A 19 -30.35 -25.66 10.74
CA ARG A 19 -30.94 -24.84 9.67
C ARG A 19 -31.10 -23.36 10.03
N HIS A 20 -30.68 -22.95 11.23
CA HIS A 20 -30.87 -21.59 11.75
C HIS A 20 -32.31 -21.06 11.65
N VAL A 21 -33.32 -21.92 11.85
CA VAL A 21 -34.75 -21.56 11.85
C VAL A 21 -35.37 -21.69 13.25
N LYS A 22 -36.45 -20.94 13.51
CA LYS A 22 -37.14 -20.96 14.82
C LYS A 22 -37.76 -22.34 15.06
N CYS A 23 -37.38 -22.98 16.16
CA CYS A 23 -38.03 -24.19 16.65
C CYS A 23 -39.18 -23.79 17.59
N ASN A 24 -40.35 -24.40 17.43
CA ASN A 24 -41.50 -24.20 18.33
C ASN A 24 -41.51 -25.19 19.52
N GLU A 25 -40.46 -26.02 19.66
CA GLU A 25 -40.23 -26.96 20.77
C GLU A 25 -41.35 -28.00 21.02
N SER A 26 -42.38 -28.06 20.16
CA SER A 26 -43.35 -29.16 20.18
C SER A 26 -42.69 -30.49 19.79
N LYS A 27 -43.27 -31.61 20.20
CA LYS A 27 -42.78 -32.97 19.88
C LYS A 27 -43.78 -33.68 18.95
N PRO A 28 -43.49 -33.83 17.64
CA PRO A 28 -42.39 -33.24 16.86
C PRO A 28 -42.57 -31.74 16.61
N CYS A 29 -41.48 -31.05 16.32
CA CYS A 29 -41.54 -29.60 16.07
C CYS A 29 -42.15 -29.32 14.69
N SER A 30 -42.92 -28.25 14.56
CA SER A 30 -43.70 -27.94 13.35
C SER A 30 -42.81 -27.72 12.13
N SER A 31 -41.62 -27.16 12.31
CA SER A 31 -40.64 -26.93 11.24
C SER A 31 -40.01 -28.24 10.74
N CYS A 32 -39.77 -29.23 11.60
CA CYS A 32 -39.34 -30.56 11.16
C CYS A 32 -40.47 -31.30 10.45
N LYS A 33 -41.70 -31.23 10.99
CA LYS A 33 -42.89 -31.86 10.38
C LYS A 33 -43.16 -31.31 8.97
N ARG A 34 -43.07 -29.98 8.78
CA ARG A 34 -43.27 -29.34 7.47
C ARG A 34 -42.22 -29.73 6.42
N HIS A 35 -41.00 -30.04 6.84
CA HIS A 35 -39.91 -30.40 5.94
C HIS A 35 -39.69 -31.92 5.84
N GLY A 36 -40.56 -32.73 6.47
CA GLY A 36 -40.47 -34.19 6.40
C GLY A 36 -39.21 -34.78 7.03
N VAL A 37 -38.51 -34.06 7.91
CA VAL A 37 -37.25 -34.53 8.52
C VAL A 37 -37.47 -35.05 9.94
N PRO A 38 -36.74 -36.10 10.39
CA PRO A 38 -36.79 -36.59 11.76
C PRO A 38 -36.49 -35.48 12.78
N CYS A 39 -37.30 -35.37 13.83
CA CYS A 39 -37.13 -34.36 14.86
C CYS A 39 -36.41 -34.93 16.07
N SER A 40 -35.25 -34.35 16.43
CA SER A 40 -34.45 -34.82 17.57
C SER A 40 -35.14 -34.66 18.94
N LEU A 41 -36.31 -34.02 19.01
CA LEU A 41 -37.11 -33.92 20.24
C LEU A 41 -38.04 -35.13 20.44
N VAL A 42 -38.17 -35.99 19.42
CA VAL A 42 -39.01 -37.20 19.42
C VAL A 42 -38.15 -38.47 19.38
N THR A 43 -37.03 -38.46 18.66
CA THR A 43 -36.22 -39.65 18.40
C THR A 43 -35.21 -39.96 19.51
N TRP A 44 -35.60 -39.88 20.78
CA TRP A 44 -34.82 -40.43 21.88
C TRP A 44 -35.64 -41.56 22.54
N ASP A 45 -35.70 -42.68 21.83
CA ASP A 45 -35.82 -44.02 22.39
C ASP A 45 -34.72 -44.86 21.70
N GLY A 46 -34.04 -45.70 22.48
CA GLY A 46 -32.69 -46.20 22.20
C GLY A 46 -32.50 -47.22 21.07
N GLU A 47 -31.24 -47.65 20.98
CA GLU A 47 -30.61 -48.69 20.13
C GLU A 47 -29.87 -48.22 18.85
N GLY A 48 -28.55 -48.44 18.87
CA GLY A 48 -27.84 -49.05 17.73
C GLY A 48 -26.83 -48.19 16.95
N ASP A 49 -25.57 -48.61 17.04
CA ASP A 49 -24.44 -48.40 16.13
C ASP A 49 -23.73 -47.03 16.06
N GLY A 50 -22.59 -46.97 16.74
CA GLY A 50 -21.42 -46.22 16.29
C GLY A 50 -20.21 -47.15 16.17
N PRO A 51 -19.17 -46.79 15.40
CA PRO A 51 -17.83 -47.30 15.62
C PRO A 51 -16.92 -46.24 16.25
N GLU A 52 -16.01 -46.79 17.06
CA GLU A 52 -15.21 -46.18 18.10
C GLU A 52 -13.97 -45.40 17.63
N MET A 53 -13.53 -44.55 18.54
CA MET A 53 -12.24 -43.86 18.58
C MET A 53 -11.25 -44.70 19.40
N GLY A 54 -10.13 -45.13 18.79
CA GLY A 54 -9.04 -45.83 19.45
C GLY A 54 -7.89 -44.90 19.82
N THR A 55 -7.55 -44.86 21.12
CA THR A 55 -6.42 -44.14 21.72
C THR A 55 -5.28 -45.12 22.05
N LEU A 56 -4.09 -44.58 22.35
CA LEU A 56 -2.86 -45.18 22.94
C LEU A 56 -1.80 -45.58 21.89
N GLY A 57 -0.50 -45.30 22.05
CA GLY A 57 0.29 -44.75 23.14
C GLY A 57 1.77 -44.76 22.72
N ALA A 58 2.59 -43.95 23.37
CA ALA A 58 4.01 -43.76 23.08
C ALA A 58 4.89 -44.92 23.57
N THR A 59 5.96 -45.24 22.83
CA THR A 59 7.19 -45.82 23.38
C THR A 59 8.41 -45.48 22.52
N LEU A 60 9.46 -45.00 23.20
CA LEU A 60 10.81 -44.77 22.70
C LEU A 60 11.58 -46.10 22.55
N GLY A 61 12.51 -46.15 21.59
CA GLY A 61 13.48 -47.23 21.46
C GLY A 61 14.51 -46.95 20.37
N SER A 62 15.68 -46.45 20.78
CA SER A 62 16.87 -46.18 19.97
C SER A 62 17.54 -47.49 19.52
N SER A 63 18.17 -47.52 18.33
CA SER A 63 19.41 -48.25 18.05
C SER A 63 19.99 -47.92 16.66
N SER A 64 21.30 -47.67 16.68
CA SER A 64 22.20 -47.33 15.57
C SER A 64 22.76 -48.58 14.84
N ALA A 65 23.21 -48.38 13.59
CA ALA A 65 24.34 -49.02 12.86
C ALA A 65 23.96 -49.16 11.37
N ALA A 66 24.60 -48.46 10.42
CA ALA A 66 25.97 -48.57 9.88
C ALA A 66 26.11 -49.57 8.71
N GLY A 67 26.72 -49.09 7.62
CA GLY A 67 27.21 -49.86 6.46
C GLY A 67 26.13 -50.13 5.40
N GLY A 68 26.36 -50.01 4.10
CA GLY A 68 27.56 -49.84 3.29
C GLY A 68 27.13 -50.00 1.82
N ALA A 69 28.00 -49.56 0.92
CA ALA A 69 27.83 -49.44 -0.52
C ALA A 69 27.18 -50.64 -1.25
N GLU A 70 26.49 -50.38 -2.37
CA GLU A 70 27.04 -50.71 -3.70
C GLU A 70 26.17 -50.25 -4.89
N ARG A 71 26.89 -50.08 -5.99
CA ARG A 71 26.50 -49.57 -7.31
C ARG A 71 25.50 -50.46 -8.03
N ARG A 72 24.72 -49.87 -8.94
CA ARG A 72 24.56 -50.40 -10.32
C ARG A 72 24.15 -49.32 -11.31
N SER A 73 24.87 -49.34 -12.43
CA SER A 73 24.82 -48.46 -13.58
C SER A 73 23.77 -48.93 -14.61
N ALA A 74 23.20 -47.99 -15.37
CA ALA A 74 22.91 -48.08 -16.82
C ALA A 74 22.26 -46.74 -17.25
N SER A 75 23.00 -45.79 -17.83
CA SER A 75 23.34 -45.65 -19.26
C SER A 75 22.15 -45.50 -20.22
N THR A 76 22.06 -44.27 -20.75
CA THR A 76 21.80 -43.90 -22.15
C THR A 76 20.44 -44.21 -22.79
N SER A 77 19.72 -43.15 -23.17
CA SER A 77 19.69 -42.73 -24.58
C SER A 77 19.20 -41.29 -24.74
N ARG A 78 20.04 -40.48 -25.40
CA ARG A 78 19.66 -39.21 -26.03
C ARG A 78 18.96 -39.55 -27.35
N SER A 79 17.86 -38.87 -27.65
CA SER A 79 17.55 -38.51 -29.03
C SER A 79 17.04 -37.07 -29.09
N ARG A 80 17.76 -36.26 -29.87
CA ARG A 80 17.32 -34.96 -30.37
C ARG A 80 16.59 -35.23 -31.68
N SER A 81 15.43 -34.60 -31.90
CA SER A 81 15.02 -34.21 -33.25
C SER A 81 14.21 -32.91 -33.20
N ARG A 82 14.50 -32.06 -34.18
CA ARG A 82 14.02 -30.69 -34.39
C ARG A 82 12.69 -30.70 -35.16
N SER A 83 11.85 -29.69 -34.83
CA SER A 83 11.05 -28.85 -35.72
C SER A 83 10.04 -29.49 -36.69
N ARG A 84 8.75 -29.14 -36.54
CA ARG A 84 8.03 -28.34 -37.55
C ARG A 84 6.66 -27.82 -37.06
N ARG A 85 6.43 -26.57 -37.50
CA ARG A 85 5.22 -25.72 -37.56
C ARG A 85 3.84 -26.39 -37.46
N GLY A 86 2.95 -25.71 -36.73
CA GLY A 86 1.49 -25.78 -36.87
C GLY A 86 0.85 -24.56 -36.22
N SER A 87 0.50 -23.57 -37.04
CA SER A 87 -0.17 -22.33 -36.66
C SER A 87 -1.68 -22.54 -36.65
N SER A 88 -2.36 -22.14 -35.57
CA SER A 88 -3.77 -21.75 -35.62
C SER A 88 -4.03 -20.61 -34.63
N SER A 89 -3.67 -19.39 -35.03
CA SER A 89 -4.24 -18.17 -34.44
C SER A 89 -5.64 -17.98 -35.03
N SER A 90 -6.69 -18.07 -34.21
CA SER A 90 -8.01 -17.57 -34.58
C SER A 90 -8.13 -16.14 -34.05
N SER A 91 -7.57 -15.19 -34.81
CA SER A 91 -7.82 -13.77 -34.59
C SER A 91 -9.24 -13.44 -35.06
N ARG A 92 -10.14 -13.13 -34.12
CA ARG A 92 -11.38 -12.41 -34.45
C ARG A 92 -11.05 -10.93 -34.50
N VAL A 93 -11.12 -10.37 -35.70
CA VAL A 93 -11.08 -8.93 -35.96
C VAL A 93 -12.33 -8.32 -35.33
N ILE A 94 -12.15 -7.36 -34.40
CA ILE A 94 -13.22 -6.47 -33.96
C ILE A 94 -13.06 -5.21 -34.79
N GLU A 95 -14.04 -4.93 -35.64
CA GLU A 95 -14.12 -3.64 -36.35
C GLU A 95 -14.35 -2.52 -35.33
N GLU A 96 -13.47 -1.53 -35.41
CA GLU A 96 -13.47 -0.29 -34.66
C GLU A 96 -14.61 0.61 -35.16
N TYR A 97 -15.64 0.83 -34.32
CA TYR A 97 -16.66 1.83 -34.62
C TYR A 97 -16.15 3.21 -34.22
N GLN A 98 -15.88 4.05 -35.22
CA GLN A 98 -15.61 5.48 -35.04
C GLN A 98 -16.89 6.20 -34.57
N ASN A 99 -16.81 6.92 -33.45
CA ASN A 99 -17.87 7.85 -33.03
C ASN A 99 -17.90 9.06 -33.98
N PRO A 100 -19.07 9.47 -34.51
CA PRO A 100 -19.17 10.67 -35.33
C PRO A 100 -19.05 11.94 -34.47
N THR A 101 -18.28 12.89 -34.97
CA THR A 101 -18.08 14.25 -34.45
C THR A 101 -19.39 15.05 -34.49
N PRO A 102 -19.71 15.91 -33.50
CA PRO A 102 -20.91 16.74 -33.57
C PRO A 102 -20.71 17.91 -34.56
N PRO A 103 -21.72 18.29 -35.35
CA PRO A 103 -21.66 19.51 -36.14
C PRO A 103 -21.92 20.74 -35.26
N SER A 104 -21.29 21.82 -35.70
CA SER A 104 -21.24 23.17 -35.15
C SER A 104 -22.58 23.91 -35.12
N THR A 105 -22.66 24.79 -34.12
CA THR A 105 -23.51 25.96 -33.85
C THR A 105 -24.30 26.54 -35.03
N GLU A 106 -25.62 26.71 -34.83
CA GLU A 106 -26.40 27.86 -35.32
C GLU A 106 -27.76 27.95 -34.58
N THR A 107 -28.43 29.10 -34.72
CA THR A 107 -29.01 29.90 -33.62
C THR A 107 -30.55 30.00 -33.64
N TYR A 108 -31.16 30.35 -32.48
CA TYR A 108 -32.52 30.88 -32.22
C TYR A 108 -33.69 29.85 -32.15
N LYS A 109 -34.64 29.86 -31.19
CA LYS A 109 -35.33 30.95 -30.45
C LYS A 109 -35.98 30.39 -29.15
N GLU A 110 -36.13 31.25 -28.14
CA GLU A 110 -36.92 31.02 -26.91
C GLU A 110 -38.43 30.97 -27.20
N GLU A 111 -39.15 30.06 -26.54
CA GLU A 111 -40.53 30.26 -26.07
C GLU A 111 -40.82 29.29 -24.90
N GLU A 112 -41.37 29.83 -23.82
CA GLU A 112 -41.73 29.13 -22.58
C GLU A 112 -42.95 28.20 -22.76
N SER A 113 -42.91 26.98 -22.20
CA SER A 113 -44.02 26.45 -21.39
C SER A 113 -43.67 25.12 -20.72
N VAL A 114 -44.12 24.99 -19.48
CA VAL A 114 -43.96 23.85 -18.56
C VAL A 114 -44.88 22.70 -18.99
N THR A 115 -44.32 21.50 -19.19
CA THR A 115 -44.84 20.19 -18.68
C THR A 115 -43.99 19.01 -19.20
N SER A 116 -43.49 18.18 -18.27
CA SER A 116 -42.99 16.79 -18.37
C SER A 116 -42.19 16.33 -19.62
N PRO A 117 -40.97 15.77 -19.48
CA PRO A 117 -40.24 15.25 -20.63
C PRO A 117 -40.94 13.99 -21.18
N ALA A 118 -41.42 14.11 -22.41
CA ALA A 118 -41.92 12.99 -23.19
C ALA A 118 -40.83 11.92 -23.34
N SER A 119 -41.21 10.67 -23.09
CA SER A 119 -40.48 9.47 -23.50
C SER A 119 -40.03 9.61 -24.95
N SER A 120 -38.72 9.75 -25.18
CA SER A 120 -38.15 9.60 -26.52
C SER A 120 -38.57 8.23 -27.07
N THR A 121 -39.15 8.21 -28.27
CA THR A 121 -39.48 6.97 -28.98
C THR A 121 -38.21 6.14 -29.13
N ASP A 122 -38.18 4.94 -28.54
CA ASP A 122 -37.03 4.03 -28.63
C ASP A 122 -36.78 3.71 -30.11
N THR A 123 -35.65 4.19 -30.64
CA THR A 123 -35.24 4.02 -32.04
C THR A 123 -35.01 2.54 -32.40
N TYR A 124 -34.81 1.67 -31.40
CA TYR A 124 -34.51 0.25 -31.59
C TYR A 124 -35.40 -0.64 -30.71
N PRO A 125 -36.73 -0.65 -30.92
CA PRO A 125 -37.69 -1.33 -30.06
C PRO A 125 -37.55 -2.87 -30.07
N PHE A 126 -36.78 -3.41 -31.03
CA PHE A 126 -36.43 -4.83 -31.04
C PHE A 126 -35.41 -5.20 -29.96
N LEU A 127 -34.54 -4.26 -29.54
CA LEU A 127 -33.57 -4.47 -28.47
C LEU A 127 -34.22 -4.46 -27.09
N THR A 128 -35.30 -3.70 -26.92
CA THR A 128 -36.08 -3.63 -25.67
C THR A 128 -36.59 -5.01 -25.21
N LYS A 129 -36.78 -5.96 -26.15
CA LYS A 129 -37.17 -7.35 -25.85
C LYS A 129 -36.06 -8.17 -25.17
N PHE A 130 -34.81 -7.74 -25.32
CA PHE A 130 -33.62 -8.38 -24.76
C PHE A 130 -33.07 -7.63 -23.53
N VAL A 131 -33.64 -6.47 -23.19
CA VAL A 131 -33.34 -5.74 -21.96
C VAL A 131 -34.22 -6.29 -20.85
N HIS A 132 -33.66 -7.18 -20.03
CA HIS A 132 -34.39 -7.82 -18.92
C HIS A 132 -34.20 -7.13 -17.57
N ASP A 133 -33.37 -6.08 -17.51
CA ASP A 133 -33.03 -5.42 -16.26
C ASP A 133 -33.02 -3.89 -16.40
N LYS A 134 -33.61 -3.18 -15.44
CA LYS A 134 -33.87 -1.72 -15.47
C LYS A 134 -33.09 -0.94 -14.41
N ASP A 135 -32.03 -1.52 -13.83
CA ASP A 135 -31.25 -0.83 -12.82
C ASP A 135 -30.04 -0.09 -13.42
N ALA A 136 -30.32 1.04 -14.07
CA ALA A 136 -29.31 1.97 -14.59
C ALA A 136 -28.35 2.49 -13.50
N THR A 137 -28.78 2.49 -12.23
CA THR A 137 -27.98 2.93 -11.07
C THR A 137 -26.94 1.90 -10.65
N GLU A 138 -27.21 0.60 -10.81
CA GLU A 138 -26.19 -0.44 -10.61
C GLU A 138 -25.20 -0.45 -11.78
N GLN A 139 -25.65 -0.07 -12.99
CA GLN A 139 -24.81 -0.05 -14.18
C GLN A 139 -23.64 0.94 -14.12
N ALA A 140 -23.87 2.13 -13.56
CA ALA A 140 -22.82 3.14 -13.39
C ALA A 140 -21.72 2.71 -12.39
N ASN A 141 -22.09 1.95 -11.35
CA ASN A 141 -21.14 1.57 -10.29
C ASN A 141 -20.20 0.44 -10.73
N TRP A 142 -20.68 -0.60 -11.42
CA TRP A 142 -19.79 -1.67 -11.88
C TRP A 142 -18.86 -1.22 -13.02
N ALA A 143 -19.32 -0.31 -13.88
CA ALA A 143 -18.48 0.22 -14.95
C ALA A 143 -17.29 1.01 -14.39
N ARG A 144 -17.51 1.83 -13.36
CA ARG A 144 -16.43 2.53 -12.64
C ARG A 144 -15.50 1.55 -11.91
N ASP A 145 -16.03 0.53 -11.25
CA ASP A 145 -15.17 -0.50 -10.63
C ASP A 145 -14.31 -1.24 -11.65
N LEU A 146 -14.84 -1.52 -12.86
CA LEU A 146 -14.09 -2.15 -13.95
C LEU A 146 -13.03 -1.21 -14.55
N GLU A 147 -13.34 0.07 -14.66
CA GLU A 147 -12.35 1.08 -15.06
C GLU A 147 -11.19 1.13 -14.06
N LEU A 148 -11.50 1.17 -12.76
CA LEU A 148 -10.50 1.22 -11.69
C LEU A 148 -9.63 -0.04 -11.64
N ILE A 149 -10.19 -1.24 -11.83
CA ILE A 149 -9.39 -2.47 -11.88
C ILE A 149 -8.58 -2.58 -13.18
N HIS A 150 -9.10 -2.07 -14.30
CA HIS A 150 -8.33 -1.97 -15.53
C HIS A 150 -7.11 -1.07 -15.32
N HIS A 151 -7.34 0.15 -14.84
CA HIS A 151 -6.29 1.12 -14.52
C HIS A 151 -5.29 0.60 -13.48
N TRP A 152 -5.74 -0.19 -12.50
CA TRP A 152 -4.83 -0.89 -11.58
C TRP A 152 -3.81 -1.74 -12.33
N THR A 153 -4.30 -2.61 -13.22
CA THR A 153 -3.48 -3.62 -13.91
C THR A 153 -2.59 -3.03 -15.02
N THR A 154 -2.93 -1.86 -15.54
CA THR A 154 -2.20 -1.22 -16.65
C THR A 154 -1.26 -0.11 -16.20
N GLU A 155 -1.59 0.62 -15.12
CA GLU A 155 -0.90 1.87 -14.77
C GLU A 155 -0.61 1.96 -13.26
N ALA A 156 -1.64 1.96 -12.41
CA ALA A 156 -1.49 2.38 -11.02
C ALA A 156 -0.54 1.48 -10.22
N CYS A 157 -0.62 0.15 -10.35
CA CYS A 157 0.27 -0.72 -9.57
C CYS A 157 1.74 -0.65 -10.02
N LEU A 158 2.01 -0.16 -11.24
CA LEU A 158 3.37 0.00 -11.75
C LEU A 158 4.08 1.18 -11.08
N SER A 159 3.34 2.15 -10.53
CA SER A 159 3.89 3.30 -9.80
C SER A 159 4.43 2.94 -8.40
N MET A 160 4.23 1.69 -7.95
CA MET A 160 4.56 1.24 -6.59
C MET A 160 5.96 0.62 -6.48
N CYS A 161 6.45 -0.10 -7.49
CA CYS A 161 7.73 -0.79 -7.37
C CYS A 161 8.34 -1.15 -8.73
N PRO A 162 9.66 -0.92 -8.93
CA PRO A 162 10.34 -1.33 -10.16
C PRO A 162 10.63 -2.84 -10.24
N ARG A 163 10.49 -3.61 -9.15
CA ARG A 163 10.90 -5.03 -9.07
C ARG A 163 9.90 -5.97 -9.75
N ASP A 164 10.40 -6.87 -10.60
CA ASP A 164 9.57 -7.72 -11.47
C ASP A 164 8.62 -8.67 -10.73
N ASP A 165 9.05 -9.28 -9.63
CA ASP A 165 8.23 -10.18 -8.83
C ASP A 165 7.11 -9.44 -8.06
N LEU A 166 7.38 -8.22 -7.56
CA LEU A 166 6.38 -7.32 -6.99
C LEU A 166 5.43 -6.81 -8.06
N ARG A 167 5.92 -6.49 -9.26
CA ARG A 167 5.08 -6.15 -10.40
C ARG A 167 4.14 -7.30 -10.75
N ASN A 168 4.65 -8.52 -10.85
CA ASN A 168 3.83 -9.71 -11.11
C ASN A 168 2.83 -9.98 -9.96
N LEU A 169 3.25 -9.79 -8.71
CA LEU A 169 2.36 -9.88 -7.54
C LEU A 169 1.18 -8.92 -7.70
N TRP A 170 1.45 -7.63 -7.86
CA TRP A 170 0.42 -6.61 -7.86
C TRP A 170 -0.42 -6.61 -9.14
N THR A 171 0.13 -6.91 -10.31
CA THR A 171 -0.61 -6.96 -11.58
C THR A 171 -1.48 -8.21 -11.73
N ARG A 172 -1.08 -9.36 -11.16
CA ARG A 172 -1.74 -10.66 -11.42
C ARG A 172 -2.22 -11.38 -10.17
N ILE A 173 -1.37 -11.53 -9.17
CA ILE A 173 -1.67 -12.35 -7.99
C ILE A 173 -2.67 -11.64 -7.08
N ALA A 174 -2.44 -10.37 -6.77
CA ALA A 174 -3.29 -9.60 -5.88
C ALA A 174 -4.72 -9.39 -6.43
N PRO A 175 -4.95 -9.03 -7.72
CA PRO A 175 -6.30 -8.93 -8.26
C PRO A 175 -7.05 -10.27 -8.24
N LYS A 176 -6.37 -11.37 -8.55
CA LYS A 176 -6.96 -12.71 -8.48
C LYS A 176 -7.35 -13.09 -7.05
N ALA A 177 -6.50 -12.78 -6.07
CA ALA A 177 -6.82 -12.98 -4.66
C ALA A 177 -7.97 -12.09 -4.19
N ALA A 178 -8.00 -10.83 -4.63
CA ALA A 178 -9.00 -9.84 -4.26
C ALA A 178 -10.43 -10.26 -4.63
N MET A 179 -10.62 -11.08 -5.66
CA MET A 179 -11.93 -11.66 -6.01
C MET A 179 -12.58 -12.44 -4.85
N ASN A 180 -11.77 -13.06 -3.97
CA ASN A 180 -12.24 -13.79 -2.79
C ASN A 180 -12.08 -13.01 -1.48
N HIS A 181 -11.43 -11.83 -1.53
CA HIS A 181 -11.12 -10.99 -0.39
C HIS A 181 -11.51 -9.54 -0.70
N THR A 182 -12.80 -9.23 -0.53
CA THR A 182 -13.38 -7.94 -0.95
C THR A 182 -12.70 -6.71 -0.33
N TYR A 183 -12.15 -6.82 0.88
CA TYR A 183 -11.37 -5.75 1.48
C TYR A 183 -10.10 -5.40 0.70
N LEU A 184 -9.42 -6.41 0.12
CA LEU A 184 -8.27 -6.20 -0.75
C LEU A 184 -8.71 -5.60 -2.09
N MET A 185 -9.86 -6.06 -2.63
CA MET A 185 -10.43 -5.49 -3.85
C MET A 185 -10.72 -4.01 -3.69
N HIS A 186 -11.48 -3.63 -2.65
CA HIS A 186 -11.76 -2.23 -2.38
C HIS A 186 -10.49 -1.41 -2.23
N GLN A 187 -9.44 -1.94 -1.60
CA GLN A 187 -8.20 -1.20 -1.45
C GLN A 187 -7.42 -1.02 -2.76
N ILE A 188 -7.48 -2.01 -3.66
CA ILE A 188 -6.97 -1.88 -5.03
C ILE A 188 -7.73 -0.76 -5.76
N LEU A 189 -9.06 -0.74 -5.66
CA LEU A 189 -9.90 0.29 -6.27
C LEU A 189 -9.64 1.68 -5.67
N THR A 190 -9.45 1.80 -4.34
CA THR A 190 -9.03 3.05 -3.70
C THR A 190 -7.73 3.56 -4.32
N PHE A 191 -6.71 2.70 -4.41
CA PHE A 191 -5.40 3.11 -4.91
C PHE A 191 -5.51 3.61 -6.36
N SER A 192 -6.20 2.86 -7.23
CA SER A 192 -6.46 3.29 -8.61
C SER A 192 -7.18 4.62 -8.68
N SER A 193 -8.21 4.80 -7.85
CA SER A 193 -9.01 6.02 -7.85
C SER A 193 -8.18 7.23 -7.41
N LEU A 194 -7.34 7.09 -6.37
CA LEU A 194 -6.43 8.16 -5.96
C LEU A 194 -5.35 8.44 -7.02
N HIS A 195 -4.84 7.41 -7.69
CA HIS A 195 -3.85 7.57 -8.76
C HIS A 195 -4.43 8.36 -9.95
N ILE A 196 -5.66 8.04 -10.38
CA ILE A 196 -6.37 8.82 -11.41
C ILE A 196 -6.57 10.26 -10.92
N ALA A 197 -7.06 10.46 -9.69
CA ALA A 197 -7.28 11.80 -9.12
C ALA A 197 -5.99 12.65 -9.04
N HIS A 198 -4.84 11.99 -8.88
CA HIS A 198 -3.54 12.64 -8.88
C HIS A 198 -3.17 13.18 -10.26
N HIS A 199 -3.38 12.39 -11.30
CA HIS A 199 -2.99 12.73 -12.67
C HIS A 199 -4.04 13.57 -13.43
N ASP A 200 -5.32 13.28 -13.25
CA ASP A 200 -6.42 13.99 -13.90
C ASP A 200 -7.01 15.04 -12.96
N VAL A 201 -6.61 16.30 -13.19
CA VAL A 201 -7.10 17.44 -12.41
C VAL A 201 -8.60 17.70 -12.66
N SER A 202 -9.13 17.34 -13.83
CA SER A 202 -10.50 17.67 -14.22
C SER A 202 -11.55 16.83 -13.48
N GLU A 203 -11.27 15.54 -13.29
CA GLU A 203 -12.14 14.59 -12.59
C GLU A 203 -11.67 14.30 -11.15
N ARG A 204 -10.65 15.02 -10.65
CA ARG A 204 -10.01 14.77 -9.35
C ARG A 204 -11.00 14.60 -8.20
N ASP A 205 -12.00 15.46 -8.10
CA ASP A 205 -12.95 15.42 -6.99
C ASP A 205 -13.86 14.19 -7.04
N VAL A 206 -14.21 13.73 -8.25
CA VAL A 206 -15.00 12.52 -8.48
C VAL A 206 -14.21 11.29 -8.03
N TYR A 207 -12.99 11.12 -8.53
CA TYR A 207 -12.16 9.96 -8.16
C TYR A 207 -11.66 10.02 -6.71
N HIS A 208 -11.49 11.20 -6.13
CA HIS A 208 -11.23 11.33 -4.69
C HIS A 208 -12.43 10.83 -3.85
N ALA A 209 -13.67 11.16 -4.26
CA ALA A 209 -14.87 10.67 -3.58
C ALA A 209 -15.02 9.13 -3.71
N LEU A 210 -14.73 8.58 -4.90
CA LEU A 210 -14.70 7.13 -5.13
C LEU A 210 -13.64 6.44 -4.27
N ALA A 211 -12.46 7.05 -4.11
CA ALA A 211 -11.42 6.53 -3.24
C ALA A 211 -11.90 6.44 -1.78
N ILE A 212 -12.48 7.53 -1.24
CA ILE A 212 -13.05 7.52 0.12
C ILE A 212 -14.11 6.42 0.26
N HIS A 213 -15.00 6.29 -0.74
CA HIS A 213 -16.05 5.27 -0.72
C HIS A 213 -15.48 3.84 -0.58
N HIS A 214 -14.53 3.47 -1.43
CA HIS A 214 -13.91 2.14 -1.36
C HIS A 214 -13.04 1.95 -0.12
N GLN A 215 -12.33 3.00 0.32
CA GLN A 215 -11.55 2.96 1.56
C GLN A 215 -12.42 2.62 2.77
N ASP A 216 -13.60 3.24 2.86
CA ASP A 216 -14.60 2.98 3.90
C ASP A 216 -15.07 1.51 3.88
N LEU A 217 -15.35 0.97 2.69
CA LEU A 217 -15.75 -0.42 2.53
C LEU A 217 -14.62 -1.39 2.91
N ALA A 218 -13.38 -1.10 2.51
CA ALA A 218 -12.20 -1.89 2.89
C ALA A 218 -12.01 -1.92 4.41
N ILE A 219 -12.02 -0.75 5.07
CA ILE A 219 -11.85 -0.62 6.53
C ILE A 219 -12.97 -1.35 7.28
N ARG A 220 -14.23 -1.20 6.85
CA ARG A 220 -15.38 -1.92 7.43
C ARG A 220 -15.24 -3.43 7.30
N ALA A 221 -14.71 -3.91 6.17
CA ALA A 221 -14.52 -5.33 5.90
C ALA A 221 -13.32 -5.95 6.64
N ILE A 222 -12.21 -5.21 6.84
CA ILE A 222 -11.05 -5.71 7.62
C ILE A 222 -11.30 -5.71 9.12
N ARG A 223 -12.05 -4.74 9.67
CA ARG A 223 -12.23 -4.56 11.12
C ARG A 223 -12.65 -5.84 11.86
N PRO A 224 -13.67 -6.62 11.43
CA PRO A 224 -14.00 -7.88 12.08
C PRO A 224 -12.97 -9.00 11.87
N LYS A 225 -12.14 -8.92 10.82
CA LYS A 225 -11.09 -9.90 10.51
C LYS A 225 -9.83 -9.69 11.35
N LEU A 226 -9.53 -8.46 11.75
CA LEU A 226 -8.42 -8.14 12.65
C LEU A 226 -8.56 -8.80 14.04
N ALA A 227 -9.79 -9.08 14.48
CA ALA A 227 -10.04 -9.83 15.71
C ALA A 227 -9.78 -11.35 15.58
N ASN A 228 -9.63 -11.87 14.36
CA ASN A 228 -9.41 -13.29 14.09
C ASN A 228 -8.49 -13.47 12.86
N ILE A 229 -7.21 -13.16 13.06
CA ILE A 229 -6.17 -13.35 12.05
C ILE A 229 -5.84 -14.85 11.99
N THR A 230 -6.00 -15.44 10.81
CA THR A 230 -5.70 -16.85 10.54
C THR A 230 -4.59 -16.97 9.51
N PRO A 231 -3.89 -18.11 9.41
CA PRO A 231 -2.86 -18.29 8.39
C PRO A 231 -3.36 -18.11 6.96
N GLU A 232 -4.64 -18.38 6.71
CA GLU A 232 -5.28 -18.21 5.42
C GLU A 232 -5.54 -16.74 5.07
N ASN A 233 -5.98 -15.92 6.03
CA ASN A 233 -6.32 -14.52 5.75
C ASN A 233 -5.16 -13.53 5.95
N ALA A 234 -4.13 -13.93 6.69
CA ALA A 234 -3.02 -13.08 7.10
C ALA A 234 -2.29 -12.40 5.92
N PRO A 235 -1.93 -13.10 4.82
CA PRO A 235 -1.25 -12.46 3.68
C PRO A 235 -2.07 -11.34 3.02
N PHE A 236 -3.38 -11.53 2.92
CA PHE A 236 -4.27 -10.57 2.29
C PHE A 236 -4.55 -9.38 3.20
N LEU A 237 -4.73 -9.60 4.51
CA LEU A 237 -4.84 -8.53 5.50
C LEU A 237 -3.58 -7.66 5.51
N PHE A 238 -2.42 -8.31 5.43
CA PHE A 238 -1.14 -7.63 5.34
C PHE A 238 -1.05 -6.74 4.09
N ALA A 239 -1.30 -7.34 2.91
CA ALA A 239 -1.28 -6.61 1.64
C ALA A 239 -2.27 -5.44 1.61
N THR A 240 -3.48 -5.65 2.15
CA THR A 240 -4.50 -4.59 2.27
C THR A 240 -4.00 -3.47 3.16
N SER A 241 -3.41 -3.78 4.32
CA SER A 241 -2.92 -2.76 5.25
C SER A 241 -1.75 -1.96 4.66
N THR A 242 -0.86 -2.61 3.91
CA THR A 242 0.19 -1.94 3.13
C THR A 242 -0.41 -0.91 2.16
N LEU A 243 -1.42 -1.30 1.38
CA LEU A 243 -2.09 -0.40 0.44
C LEU A 243 -2.88 0.72 1.15
N VAL A 244 -3.55 0.42 2.29
CA VAL A 244 -4.25 1.41 3.12
C VAL A 244 -3.28 2.53 3.51
N SER A 245 -2.07 2.17 3.93
CA SER A 245 -1.05 3.14 4.34
C SER A 245 -0.60 4.02 3.19
N MET A 246 -0.33 3.44 2.01
CA MET A 246 -0.01 4.20 0.81
C MET A 246 -1.15 5.16 0.42
N CYS A 247 -2.39 4.68 0.47
CA CYS A 247 -3.57 5.47 0.12
C CYS A 247 -3.79 6.63 1.09
N VAL A 248 -3.52 6.47 2.39
CA VAL A 248 -3.59 7.57 3.35
C VAL A 248 -2.56 8.66 3.03
N PHE A 249 -1.31 8.31 2.72
CA PHE A 249 -0.32 9.29 2.26
C PHE A 249 -0.79 10.04 1.00
N GLY A 250 -1.33 9.30 0.02
CA GLY A 250 -1.82 9.86 -1.24
C GLY A 250 -3.05 10.75 -1.08
N GLU A 251 -4.00 10.36 -0.23
CA GLU A 251 -5.20 11.16 0.08
C GLU A 251 -4.83 12.48 0.75
N ARG A 252 -3.93 12.47 1.75
CA ARG A 252 -3.48 13.70 2.40
C ARG A 252 -2.67 14.58 1.45
N ALA A 253 -1.83 13.98 0.59
CA ALA A 253 -1.13 14.72 -0.46
C ALA A 253 -2.10 15.41 -1.43
N LEU A 254 -3.14 14.70 -1.89
CA LEU A 254 -4.19 15.25 -2.75
C LEU A 254 -4.99 16.35 -2.06
N GLY A 255 -5.35 16.14 -0.79
CA GLY A 255 -6.05 17.12 0.03
C GLY A 255 -5.27 18.42 0.14
N ALA A 256 -3.96 18.35 0.36
CA ALA A 256 -3.08 19.51 0.46
C ALA A 256 -2.88 20.27 -0.87
N MET A 257 -3.08 19.61 -2.02
CA MET A 257 -3.02 20.25 -3.34
C MET A 257 -4.27 21.06 -3.67
N ARG A 258 -5.37 20.92 -2.91
CA ARG A 258 -6.59 21.72 -3.10
C ARG A 258 -6.39 23.13 -2.52
N PRO A 259 -7.00 24.18 -3.11
CA PRO A 259 -6.90 25.55 -2.59
C PRO A 259 -7.33 25.70 -1.12
N GLN A 260 -8.30 24.90 -0.69
CA GLN A 260 -8.82 24.87 0.69
C GLN A 260 -7.99 23.98 1.64
N GLY A 261 -7.02 23.22 1.10
CA GLY A 261 -6.17 22.30 1.86
C GLY A 261 -4.91 22.95 2.42
N ALA A 262 -4.62 24.21 2.06
CA ALA A 262 -3.44 24.94 2.50
C ALA A 262 -3.41 25.20 4.03
N ASP A 263 -4.58 25.16 4.69
CA ASP A 263 -4.72 25.40 6.14
C ASP A 263 -4.52 24.15 7.00
N LYS A 264 -4.31 22.97 6.40
CA LYS A 264 -4.07 21.74 7.18
C LYS A 264 -2.63 21.69 7.69
N GLU A 265 -2.46 21.40 8.98
CA GLU A 265 -1.15 21.19 9.61
C GLU A 265 -0.50 19.88 9.11
N PRO A 266 0.62 19.94 8.35
CA PRO A 266 1.29 18.74 7.85
C PRO A 266 1.71 17.77 8.95
N LEU A 267 2.01 18.27 10.14
CA LEU A 267 2.35 17.47 11.31
C LEU A 267 1.19 16.60 11.80
N GLU A 268 -0.05 17.11 11.83
CA GLU A 268 -1.20 16.29 12.23
C GLU A 268 -1.52 15.22 11.19
N ASP A 269 -1.42 15.55 9.90
CA ASP A 269 -1.56 14.57 8.82
C ASP A 269 -0.52 13.44 8.93
N LEU A 270 0.72 13.79 9.30
CA LEU A 270 1.79 12.81 9.52
C LEU A 270 1.52 11.94 10.76
N LEU A 271 1.01 12.53 11.85
CA LEU A 271 0.67 11.81 13.08
C LEU A 271 -0.45 10.79 12.86
N ASP A 272 -1.45 11.12 12.05
CA ASP A 272 -2.49 10.18 11.65
C ASP A 272 -1.92 8.99 10.86
N ALA A 273 -0.99 9.28 9.93
CA ALA A 273 -0.30 8.24 9.17
C ALA A 273 0.56 7.35 10.10
N PHE A 274 1.27 7.94 11.07
CA PHE A 274 2.05 7.18 12.04
C PHE A 274 1.17 6.30 12.92
N ALA A 275 0.04 6.80 13.40
CA ALA A 275 -0.91 6.02 14.20
C ALA A 275 -1.42 4.79 13.42
N LEU A 276 -1.72 4.96 12.13
CA LEU A 276 -2.08 3.86 11.24
C LEU A 276 -0.93 2.85 11.09
N LEU A 277 0.29 3.32 10.79
CA LEU A 277 1.48 2.47 10.67
C LEU A 277 1.73 1.67 11.96
N GLN A 278 1.69 2.32 13.13
CA GLN A 278 1.83 1.67 14.43
C GLN A 278 0.76 0.60 14.66
N GLY A 279 -0.49 0.86 14.27
CA GLY A 279 -1.58 -0.12 14.31
C GLY A 279 -1.28 -1.36 13.46
N MET A 280 -0.61 -1.20 12.31
CA MET A 280 -0.16 -2.31 11.47
C MET A 280 1.03 -3.08 12.06
N GLY A 281 1.84 -2.49 12.94
CA GLY A 281 2.99 -3.17 13.54
C GLY A 281 2.61 -4.47 14.24
N GLY A 282 1.45 -4.50 14.90
CA GLY A 282 0.88 -5.73 15.47
C GLY A 282 0.54 -6.77 14.39
N LEU A 283 -0.12 -6.33 13.31
CA LEU A 283 -0.46 -7.20 12.17
C LEU A 283 0.80 -7.77 11.50
N PHE A 284 1.84 -6.94 11.33
CA PHE A 284 3.13 -7.36 10.78
C PHE A 284 3.72 -8.51 11.61
N ASN A 285 3.87 -8.33 12.92
CA ASN A 285 4.44 -9.35 13.79
C ASN A 285 3.64 -10.65 13.81
N MET A 286 2.31 -10.56 13.76
CA MET A 286 1.42 -11.73 13.78
C MET A 286 1.37 -12.49 12.44
N SER A 287 1.59 -11.79 11.32
CA SER A 287 1.35 -12.30 9.97
C SER A 287 2.62 -12.60 9.18
N PHE A 288 3.78 -12.11 9.64
CA PHE A 288 5.04 -12.16 8.88
C PHE A 288 5.39 -13.58 8.41
N GLY A 289 5.29 -14.56 9.31
CA GLY A 289 5.61 -15.97 9.01
C GLY A 289 4.70 -16.59 7.95
N GLN A 290 3.45 -16.15 7.87
CA GLN A 290 2.48 -16.62 6.88
C GLN A 290 2.62 -15.86 5.57
N VAL A 291 2.94 -14.57 5.61
CA VAL A 291 3.21 -13.75 4.43
C VAL A 291 4.41 -14.30 3.66
N ILE A 292 5.53 -14.59 4.35
CA ILE A 292 6.76 -15.09 3.72
C ILE A 292 6.61 -16.49 3.10
N GLN A 293 5.62 -17.26 3.53
CA GLN A 293 5.28 -18.58 2.98
C GLN A 293 4.19 -18.53 1.89
N SER A 294 3.66 -17.34 1.61
CA SER A 294 2.57 -17.13 0.67
C SER A 294 3.06 -16.54 -0.65
N PRO A 295 2.20 -16.49 -1.69
CA PRO A 295 2.50 -15.72 -2.90
C PRO A 295 2.79 -14.23 -2.65
N PHE A 296 2.43 -13.66 -1.50
CA PHE A 296 2.71 -12.28 -1.09
C PHE A 296 4.07 -12.07 -0.42
N ALA A 297 4.90 -13.13 -0.32
CA ALA A 297 6.26 -13.05 0.19
C ALA A 297 7.09 -11.89 -0.41
N PRO A 298 7.00 -11.56 -1.72
CA PRO A 298 7.73 -10.44 -2.30
C PRO A 298 7.60 -9.10 -1.54
N ILE A 299 6.47 -8.83 -0.87
CA ILE A 299 6.29 -7.58 -0.11
C ILE A 299 7.32 -7.45 1.02
N VAL A 300 7.66 -8.56 1.67
CA VAL A 300 8.55 -8.59 2.85
C VAL A 300 9.94 -9.15 2.54
N SER A 301 10.09 -9.89 1.45
CA SER A 301 11.36 -10.48 1.05
C SER A 301 12.23 -9.50 0.26
N PRO A 302 13.57 -9.57 0.42
CA PRO A 302 14.50 -8.84 -0.44
C PRO A 302 14.42 -9.34 -1.88
N GLY A 303 14.87 -8.50 -2.82
CA GLY A 303 15.00 -8.88 -4.21
C GLY A 303 16.19 -9.82 -4.44
N ASN A 304 16.28 -10.36 -5.67
CA ASN A 304 17.44 -11.16 -6.10
C ASN A 304 18.46 -10.36 -6.91
N THR A 305 18.15 -9.10 -7.21
CA THR A 305 18.97 -8.21 -8.04
C THR A 305 19.66 -7.17 -7.18
N ILE A 306 20.91 -6.86 -7.49
CA ILE A 306 21.62 -5.75 -6.87
C ILE A 306 21.04 -4.44 -7.43
N VAL A 307 20.61 -3.56 -6.53
CA VAL A 307 20.08 -2.23 -6.86
C VAL A 307 21.10 -1.14 -6.47
N PRO A 308 21.31 -0.10 -7.32
CA PRO A 308 22.24 0.98 -7.02
C PRO A 308 21.95 1.64 -5.66
N PRO A 309 22.96 2.07 -4.90
CA PRO A 309 22.74 2.71 -3.60
C PRO A 309 21.95 4.01 -3.75
N GLN A 310 21.24 4.40 -2.69
CA GLN A 310 20.54 5.69 -2.60
C GLN A 310 21.50 6.72 -1.98
N PRO A 311 22.06 7.68 -2.74
CA PRO A 311 23.13 8.56 -2.23
C PRO A 311 22.73 9.35 -0.99
N ILE A 312 21.48 9.81 -0.91
CA ILE A 312 21.01 10.59 0.23
C ILE A 312 21.00 9.80 1.54
N PHE A 313 20.87 8.47 1.48
CA PHE A 313 20.96 7.62 2.68
C PHE A 313 22.38 7.64 3.27
N ALA A 314 23.42 7.67 2.44
CA ALA A 314 24.80 7.80 2.93
C ALA A 314 24.98 9.14 3.67
N THR A 315 24.48 10.24 3.10
CA THR A 315 24.51 11.57 3.74
C THR A 315 23.76 11.58 5.07
N ILE A 316 22.58 10.95 5.15
CA ILE A 316 21.84 10.84 6.42
C ILE A 316 22.69 10.11 7.47
N LEU A 317 23.28 8.97 7.10
CA LEU A 317 24.10 8.16 8.02
C LEU A 317 25.35 8.91 8.52
N GLU A 318 25.96 9.75 7.68
CA GLU A 318 27.09 10.60 8.05
C GLU A 318 26.69 11.73 9.02
N ARG A 319 25.47 12.27 8.87
CA ARG A 319 24.96 13.38 9.70
C ARG A 319 24.37 12.95 11.04
N ILE A 320 23.88 11.72 11.16
CA ILE A 320 23.25 11.24 12.41
C ILE A 320 24.17 11.37 13.64
N PRO A 321 25.48 11.01 13.60
CA PRO A 321 26.38 11.20 14.73
C PRO A 321 26.48 12.65 15.22
N GLU A 322 26.46 13.63 14.31
CA GLU A 322 26.47 15.05 14.65
C GLU A 322 25.20 15.43 15.42
N ALA A 323 24.03 14.96 14.95
CA ALA A 323 22.75 15.20 15.61
C ALA A 323 22.64 14.50 16.98
N VAL A 324 23.16 13.27 17.11
CA VAL A 324 23.27 12.55 18.39
C VAL A 324 24.10 13.35 19.38
N SER A 325 25.29 13.81 18.97
CA SER A 325 26.16 14.62 19.83
C SER A 325 25.50 15.94 20.22
N PHE A 326 24.83 16.60 19.28
CA PHE A 326 24.15 17.87 19.53
C PHE A 326 23.02 17.72 20.54
N ILE A 327 22.13 16.74 20.34
CA ILE A 327 21.00 16.48 21.25
C ILE A 327 21.50 16.07 22.64
N GLY A 328 22.54 15.23 22.72
CA GLY A 328 23.11 14.78 23.99
C GLY A 328 23.82 15.87 24.79
N ALA A 329 24.24 16.96 24.15
CA ALA A 329 24.86 18.11 24.81
C ALA A 329 23.84 19.11 25.40
N GLN A 330 22.56 19.00 25.04
CA GLN A 330 21.52 19.89 25.55
C GLN A 330 21.17 19.52 26.99
N SER A 331 21.06 20.54 27.85
CA SER A 331 20.79 20.38 29.30
C SER A 331 19.41 20.88 29.73
N ASP A 332 18.72 21.60 28.85
CA ASP A 332 17.39 22.20 29.01
C ASP A 332 16.24 21.21 28.69
N ILE A 333 16.58 19.99 28.24
CA ILE A 333 15.61 18.98 27.82
C ILE A 333 15.39 17.96 28.94
N PRO A 334 14.13 17.60 29.24
CA PRO A 334 13.83 16.46 30.09
C PRO A 334 14.54 15.19 29.63
N GLU A 335 15.14 14.48 30.58
CA GLU A 335 16.02 13.33 30.33
C GLU A 335 15.30 12.17 29.62
N ASP A 336 14.01 11.98 29.87
CA ASP A 336 13.17 10.99 29.21
C ASP A 336 12.97 11.29 27.72
N ILE A 337 12.68 12.55 27.37
CA ILE A 337 12.54 13.02 25.98
C ILE A 337 13.87 12.89 25.26
N GLN A 338 14.96 13.36 25.88
CA GLN A 338 16.30 13.30 25.29
C GLN A 338 16.70 11.85 25.00
N ARG A 339 16.56 10.96 25.99
CA ARG A 339 16.88 9.53 25.84
C ARG A 339 16.07 8.90 24.72
N GLU A 340 14.75 9.09 24.71
CA GLU A 340 13.90 8.48 23.68
C GLU A 340 14.22 9.03 22.29
N CYS A 341 14.44 10.33 22.12
CA CYS A 341 14.78 10.91 20.83
C CYS A 341 16.11 10.39 20.29
N LEU A 342 17.12 10.22 21.15
CA LEU A 342 18.39 9.60 20.79
C LEU A 342 18.20 8.14 20.35
N VAL A 343 17.38 7.36 21.07
CA VAL A 343 17.03 5.99 20.69
C VAL A 343 16.35 5.94 19.33
N GLN A 344 15.39 6.84 19.06
CA GLN A 344 14.66 6.87 17.78
C GLN A 344 15.54 7.33 16.61
N LEU A 345 16.52 8.21 16.86
CA LEU A 345 17.48 8.64 15.85
C LEU A 345 18.43 7.49 15.46
N LEU A 346 18.88 6.70 16.46
CA LEU A 346 19.66 5.49 16.22
C LEU A 346 18.82 4.39 15.57
N ALA A 347 17.54 4.25 15.93
CA ALA A 347 16.64 3.33 15.25
C ALA A 347 16.46 3.71 13.77
N LEU A 348 16.36 5.01 13.44
CA LEU A 348 16.32 5.47 12.05
C LEU A 348 17.61 5.11 11.31
N ARG A 349 18.78 5.32 11.93
CA ARG A 349 20.08 4.90 11.39
C ARG A 349 20.08 3.41 11.04
N ASP A 350 19.66 2.57 11.97
CA ASP A 350 19.70 1.11 11.80
C ASP A 350 18.73 0.64 10.71
N VAL A 351 17.53 1.24 10.61
CA VAL A 351 16.58 0.99 9.52
C VAL A 351 17.18 1.40 8.16
N ILE A 352 17.80 2.57 8.07
CA ILE A 352 18.45 3.04 6.84
C ILE A 352 19.60 2.12 6.45
N GLN A 353 20.44 1.70 7.40
CA GLN A 353 21.55 0.77 7.15
C GLN A 353 21.04 -0.60 6.67
N HIS A 354 20.00 -1.13 7.29
CA HIS A 354 19.36 -2.38 6.86
C HIS A 354 18.82 -2.26 5.44
N ASN A 355 18.09 -1.19 5.13
CA ASN A 355 17.50 -0.98 3.81
C ASN A 355 18.55 -0.58 2.74
N SER A 356 19.76 -0.15 3.13
CA SER A 356 20.84 0.18 2.20
C SER A 356 21.59 -1.05 1.64
N GLN A 357 21.26 -2.26 2.09
CA GLN A 357 21.90 -3.48 1.59
C GLN A 357 21.67 -3.67 0.08
N PRO A 358 22.59 -4.34 -0.65
CA PRO A 358 22.59 -4.37 -2.12
C PRO A 358 21.31 -4.91 -2.77
N THR A 359 20.61 -5.83 -2.12
CA THR A 359 19.39 -6.47 -2.65
C THR A 359 18.09 -5.91 -2.08
N GLN A 360 18.18 -4.91 -1.20
CA GLN A 360 17.03 -4.23 -0.64
C GLN A 360 16.55 -3.17 -1.62
N ASP A 361 15.43 -3.46 -2.27
CA ASP A 361 14.73 -2.53 -3.16
C ASP A 361 13.75 -1.65 -2.37
N SER A 362 13.15 -0.67 -3.04
CA SER A 362 12.08 0.14 -2.47
C SER A 362 12.47 0.77 -1.11
N ARG A 363 13.75 1.17 -0.99
CA ARG A 363 14.40 1.48 0.29
C ARG A 363 13.75 2.64 1.01
N GLU A 364 13.34 3.65 0.26
CA GLU A 364 12.68 4.85 0.73
C GLU A 364 11.34 4.48 1.36
N MET A 365 10.50 3.77 0.62
CA MET A 365 9.22 3.29 1.11
C MET A 365 9.39 2.39 2.34
N ARG A 366 10.33 1.45 2.32
CA ARG A 366 10.63 0.59 3.47
C ARG A 366 11.03 1.42 4.69
N THR A 367 11.95 2.38 4.56
CA THR A 367 12.37 3.24 5.68
C THR A 367 11.20 4.06 6.23
N LEU A 368 10.39 4.67 5.35
CA LEU A 368 9.23 5.47 5.72
C LEU A 368 8.14 4.66 6.43
N PHE A 369 8.03 3.38 6.12
CA PHE A 369 7.08 2.47 6.76
C PHE A 369 7.61 1.86 8.05
N PHE A 370 8.85 1.34 8.06
CA PHE A 370 9.38 0.56 9.18
C PHE A 370 9.75 1.41 10.39
N TRP A 371 10.31 2.61 10.20
CA TRP A 371 10.70 3.44 11.34
C TRP A 371 9.50 3.84 12.23
N PRO A 372 8.36 4.31 11.68
CA PRO A 372 7.19 4.63 12.50
C PRO A 372 6.58 3.46 13.27
N LEU A 373 6.79 2.20 12.84
CA LEU A 373 6.25 1.01 13.54
C LEU A 373 6.76 0.89 14.98
N HIS A 374 7.92 1.47 15.27
CA HIS A 374 8.60 1.38 16.57
C HIS A 374 8.42 2.61 17.45
N LEU A 375 7.71 3.64 16.97
CA LEU A 375 7.43 4.83 17.75
C LEU A 375 6.50 4.50 18.92
N LYS A 376 6.75 5.12 20.07
CA LYS A 376 5.87 5.01 21.24
C LYS A 376 4.69 5.98 21.11
N PRO A 377 3.50 5.70 21.70
CA PRO A 377 2.37 6.63 21.65
C PRO A 377 2.68 8.04 22.17
N ILE A 378 3.57 8.14 23.17
CA ILE A 378 4.02 9.43 23.74
C ILE A 378 4.72 10.33 22.71
N PHE A 379 5.31 9.74 21.66
CA PHE A 379 5.97 10.50 20.60
C PHE A 379 4.99 11.48 19.94
N SER A 380 3.73 11.08 19.74
CA SER A 380 2.70 11.95 19.17
C SER A 380 2.41 13.18 20.04
N VAL A 381 2.50 13.05 21.35
CA VAL A 381 2.33 14.17 22.30
C VAL A 381 3.48 15.15 22.11
N TRP A 382 4.72 14.67 22.05
CA TRP A 382 5.89 15.53 21.89
C TRP A 382 5.96 16.23 20.52
N VAL A 383 5.44 15.60 19.46
CA VAL A 383 5.28 16.27 18.15
C VAL A 383 4.26 17.42 18.27
N ARG A 384 3.13 17.21 18.96
CA ARG A 384 2.12 18.26 19.17
C ARG A 384 2.62 19.41 20.03
N GLU A 385 3.41 19.09 21.05
CA GLU A 385 4.10 20.07 21.90
C GLU A 385 5.29 20.75 21.19
N ARG A 386 5.59 20.38 19.94
CA ARG A 386 6.70 20.94 19.14
C ARG A 386 8.05 20.84 19.85
N ARG A 387 8.30 19.74 20.58
CA ARG A 387 9.57 19.53 21.29
C ARG A 387 10.73 19.52 20.29
N GLN A 388 11.73 20.36 20.53
CA GLN A 388 12.82 20.59 19.57
C GLN A 388 13.56 19.32 19.09
N PRO A 389 13.96 18.36 19.95
CA PRO A 389 14.58 17.09 19.49
C PRO A 389 13.72 16.28 18.53
N VAL A 390 12.40 16.35 18.71
CA VAL A 390 11.44 15.63 17.89
C VAL A 390 11.33 16.28 16.51
N LEU A 391 11.37 17.61 16.45
CA LEU A 391 11.43 18.35 15.18
C LEU A 391 12.68 17.99 14.37
N VAL A 392 13.83 17.77 15.03
CA VAL A 392 15.04 17.25 14.36
C VAL A 392 14.78 15.89 13.72
N LEU A 393 14.18 14.94 14.46
CA LEU A 393 13.82 13.61 13.91
C LEU A 393 12.90 13.73 12.70
N LEU A 394 11.89 14.60 12.76
CA LEU A 394 10.98 14.83 11.65
C LEU A 394 11.66 15.49 10.44
N ALA A 395 12.67 16.34 10.65
CA ALA A 395 13.49 16.87 9.56
C ALA A 395 14.25 15.75 8.83
N TYR A 396 14.81 14.77 9.55
CA TYR A 396 15.40 13.57 8.91
C TYR A 396 14.36 12.74 8.17
N TYR A 397 13.16 12.56 8.73
CA TYR A 397 12.07 11.87 8.06
C TYR A 397 11.66 12.58 6.76
N ALA A 398 11.64 13.93 6.75
CA ALA A 398 11.37 14.73 5.56
C ALA A 398 12.41 14.51 4.44
N VAL A 399 13.67 14.29 4.78
CA VAL A 399 14.72 13.96 3.78
C VAL A 399 14.45 12.59 3.15
N VAL A 400 14.00 11.60 3.93
CA VAL A 400 13.60 10.29 3.38
C VAL A 400 12.37 10.41 2.48
N LEU A 401 11.39 11.25 2.85
CA LEU A 401 10.24 11.57 1.99
C LEU A 401 10.71 12.16 0.66
N ARG A 402 11.63 13.14 0.67
CA ARG A 402 12.19 13.74 -0.55
C ARG A 402 12.89 12.71 -1.43
N ALA A 403 13.59 11.75 -0.83
CA ALA A 403 14.21 10.65 -1.57
C ALA A 403 13.17 9.80 -2.30
N GLY A 404 12.04 9.50 -1.63
CA GLY A 404 10.90 8.79 -2.22
C GLY A 404 10.24 9.55 -3.36
N GLU A 405 9.98 10.84 -3.18
CA GLU A 405 9.39 11.72 -4.20
C GLU A 405 10.26 11.86 -5.47
N SER A 406 11.58 11.83 -5.31
CA SER A 406 12.54 12.05 -6.40
C SER A 406 12.82 10.76 -7.19
N LEU A 407 12.34 9.62 -6.72
CA LEU A 407 12.55 8.33 -7.37
C LEU A 407 11.74 8.26 -8.66
N LYS A 408 12.39 7.83 -9.74
CA LYS A 408 11.73 7.59 -11.04
C LYS A 408 11.84 6.13 -11.40
N ILE A 409 10.74 5.57 -11.91
CA ILE A 409 10.73 4.24 -12.52
C ILE A 409 11.05 4.35 -14.03
N GLU A 410 11.09 3.20 -14.70
CA GLU A 410 11.30 3.11 -16.14
C GLU A 410 10.32 4.00 -16.91
N GLY A 411 10.81 4.70 -17.94
CA GLY A 411 10.03 5.71 -18.67
C GLY A 411 10.01 7.10 -18.02
N GLY A 412 10.69 7.29 -16.89
CA GLY A 412 10.81 8.60 -16.23
C GLY A 412 9.60 8.99 -15.38
N THR A 413 8.61 8.10 -15.24
CA THR A 413 7.44 8.28 -14.39
C THR A 413 7.87 8.37 -12.93
N PRO A 414 7.36 9.33 -12.13
CA PRO A 414 7.60 9.38 -10.70
C PRO A 414 7.11 8.09 -10.03
N ALA A 415 7.99 7.46 -9.25
CA ALA A 415 7.59 6.43 -8.31
C ALA A 415 6.88 7.09 -7.12
N TYR A 416 6.09 6.32 -6.36
CA TYR A 416 5.53 6.76 -5.08
C TYR A 416 4.84 8.14 -5.13
N TRP A 417 4.03 8.38 -6.17
CA TRP A 417 3.23 9.61 -6.32
C TRP A 417 2.45 10.01 -5.05
N PHE A 418 2.11 9.04 -4.20
CA PHE A 418 1.43 9.28 -2.93
C PHE A 418 2.28 10.04 -1.89
N TYR A 419 3.58 10.18 -2.10
CA TYR A 419 4.44 11.06 -1.30
C TYR A 419 4.57 12.47 -1.87
N THR A 420 4.04 12.78 -3.06
CA THR A 420 4.27 14.09 -3.69
C THR A 420 3.92 15.28 -2.79
N GLY A 421 4.90 16.17 -2.61
CA GLY A 421 4.79 17.42 -1.87
C GLY A 421 4.83 17.26 -0.34
N TRP A 422 5.00 16.06 0.19
CA TRP A 422 5.12 15.84 1.63
C TRP A 422 6.40 16.44 2.21
N ALA A 423 7.53 16.27 1.53
CA ALA A 423 8.83 16.71 2.05
C ALA A 423 8.87 18.22 2.27
N GLU A 424 8.42 19.00 1.28
CA GLU A 424 8.38 20.47 1.34
C GLU A 424 7.41 20.97 2.40
N ARG A 425 6.21 20.41 2.47
CA ARG A 425 5.22 20.79 3.48
C ARG A 425 5.75 20.51 4.89
N LEU A 426 6.29 19.31 5.11
CA LEU A 426 6.79 18.89 6.41
C LEU A 426 8.00 19.72 6.85
N ILE A 427 8.99 19.93 5.98
CA ILE A 427 10.19 20.67 6.38
C ILE A 427 9.91 22.15 6.63
N ASN A 428 8.99 22.76 5.88
CA ASN A 428 8.57 24.14 6.13
C ASN A 428 7.79 24.27 7.43
N ASP A 429 6.93 23.30 7.75
CA ASP A 429 6.21 23.31 9.03
C ASP A 429 7.17 23.11 10.21
N VAL A 430 8.13 22.18 10.09
CA VAL A 430 9.22 22.00 11.07
C VAL A 430 10.01 23.31 11.24
N ALA A 431 10.45 23.95 10.15
CA ALA A 431 11.28 25.16 10.20
C ALA A 431 10.59 26.37 10.88
N ARG A 432 9.25 26.40 10.92
CA ARG A 432 8.48 27.43 11.64
C ARG A 432 8.61 27.33 13.16
N TYR A 433 8.79 26.12 13.68
CA TYR A 433 8.82 25.85 15.12
C TYR A 433 10.22 25.56 15.67
N VAL A 434 11.22 25.39 14.79
CA VAL A 434 12.61 25.19 15.22
C VAL A 434 13.21 26.50 15.72
N ASP A 435 13.69 26.48 16.97
CA ASP A 435 14.35 27.63 17.59
C ASP A 435 15.77 27.84 17.02
N ASP A 436 16.31 29.05 17.14
CA ASP A 436 17.62 29.41 16.58
C ASP A 436 18.77 28.54 17.09
N THR A 437 18.68 28.04 18.32
CA THR A 437 19.66 27.10 18.91
C THR A 437 19.69 25.77 18.16
N TRP A 438 18.57 25.34 17.58
CA TRP A 438 18.38 24.06 16.90
C TRP A 438 18.52 24.15 15.37
N ARG A 439 18.58 25.37 14.81
CA ARG A 439 18.82 25.57 13.36
C ARG A 439 20.09 24.90 12.84
N PRO A 440 21.25 24.94 13.52
CA PRO A 440 22.48 24.35 12.98
C PRO A 440 22.38 22.85 12.65
N VAL A 441 21.54 22.09 13.36
CA VAL A 441 21.36 20.64 13.16
C VAL A 441 20.20 20.29 12.19
N THR A 442 19.39 21.28 11.81
CA THR A 442 18.20 21.12 10.94
C THR A 442 18.27 21.86 9.61
N GLN A 443 19.21 22.80 9.46
CA GLN A 443 19.30 23.67 8.29
C GLN A 443 19.63 22.90 7.01
N TRP A 444 20.54 21.92 7.08
CA TRP A 444 20.96 21.18 5.89
C TRP A 444 19.81 20.37 5.27
N GLN A 445 18.87 19.87 6.08
CA GLN A 445 17.68 19.17 5.61
C GLN A 445 16.78 20.14 4.84
N TRP A 446 16.59 21.35 5.38
CA TRP A 446 15.80 22.39 4.73
C TRP A 446 16.45 22.85 3.42
N ASP A 447 17.75 23.13 3.41
CA ASP A 447 18.48 23.54 2.21
C ASP A 447 18.41 22.47 1.11
N LEU A 448 18.60 21.20 1.48
CA LEU A 448 18.51 20.06 0.58
C LEU A 448 17.12 19.97 -0.05
N ILE A 449 16.07 20.02 0.78
CA ILE A 449 14.69 19.84 0.31
C ILE A 449 14.26 21.05 -0.52
N MET A 450 14.60 22.27 -0.12
CA MET A 450 14.22 23.49 -0.84
C MET A 450 15.13 23.80 -2.05
N GLY A 451 16.19 23.02 -2.26
CA GLY A 451 17.13 23.20 -3.37
C GLY A 451 18.01 24.44 -3.23
N VAL A 452 18.28 24.90 -2.00
CA VAL A 452 19.13 26.06 -1.74
C VAL A 452 20.60 25.66 -1.90
N VAL A 453 21.16 25.96 -3.06
CA VAL A 453 22.60 25.80 -3.32
C VAL A 453 23.35 26.85 -2.51
N HIS A 454 23.98 26.42 -1.42
CA HIS A 454 25.01 27.23 -0.78
C HIS A 454 26.19 27.31 -1.75
N GLN A 455 26.31 28.42 -2.47
CA GLN A 455 27.57 28.76 -3.11
C GLN A 455 28.60 28.88 -1.99
N GLN A 456 29.36 27.81 -1.77
CA GLN A 456 30.56 27.90 -0.96
C GLN A 456 31.47 28.91 -1.66
N GLN A 457 31.47 30.15 -1.19
CA GLN A 457 32.56 31.07 -1.46
C GLN A 457 33.84 30.36 -0.99
N PRO A 458 34.84 30.14 -1.86
CA PRO A 458 36.11 29.59 -1.41
C PRO A 458 36.69 30.56 -0.39
N GLN A 459 36.73 30.13 0.88
CA GLN A 459 37.33 30.90 1.95
C GLN A 459 38.77 31.25 1.58
N GLY A 460 39.08 32.54 1.73
CA GLY A 460 40.27 33.20 1.25
C GLY A 460 41.56 32.41 1.46
N GLN A 461 42.17 32.07 0.33
CA GLN A 461 43.59 31.76 0.27
C GLN A 461 44.35 33.02 0.71
N LYS A 462 45.08 32.87 1.82
CA LYS A 462 45.89 33.90 2.46
C LYS A 462 46.70 34.68 1.41
N ARG A 463 46.60 36.01 1.49
CA ARG A 463 47.51 36.97 0.85
C ARG A 463 48.95 36.56 1.14
N GLY A 464 49.65 36.12 0.10
CA GLY A 464 51.09 35.90 0.09
C GLY A 464 51.70 36.71 -1.05
N TYR A 465 52.27 37.86 -0.68
CA TYR A 465 53.33 38.61 -1.35
C TYR A 465 53.38 38.63 -2.90
N GLU A 466 53.05 39.79 -3.44
CA GLU A 466 53.54 40.25 -4.75
C GLU A 466 55.07 40.31 -4.73
N GLN A 467 55.72 39.62 -5.67
CA GLN A 467 56.99 40.07 -6.25
C GLN A 467 56.97 39.82 -7.75
N SER A 468 57.04 40.93 -8.46
CA SER A 468 57.12 41.16 -9.90
C SER A 468 58.29 40.48 -10.60
N PHE A 469 58.06 39.94 -11.80
CA PHE A 469 58.90 39.91 -13.03
C PHE A 469 58.08 39.08 -14.04
N GLY A 470 57.73 39.44 -15.27
CA GLY A 470 58.26 40.40 -16.22
C GLY A 470 58.54 39.69 -17.55
N GLY A 471 57.56 39.69 -18.48
CA GLY A 471 57.78 39.65 -19.94
C GLY A 471 57.84 38.31 -20.69
N GLY A 472 57.15 38.28 -21.84
CA GLY A 472 57.51 37.52 -23.05
C GLY A 472 57.01 36.08 -23.13
N ASP A 473 55.88 35.75 -23.76
CA ASP A 473 55.60 35.66 -25.20
C ASP A 473 55.98 34.29 -25.83
N GLU A 474 55.08 33.86 -26.71
CA GLU A 474 55.15 32.81 -27.74
C GLU A 474 54.98 31.30 -27.42
N ASP A 475 54.08 30.73 -28.24
CA ASP A 475 54.13 29.41 -28.87
C ASP A 475 53.74 28.13 -28.09
N VAL A 476 53.10 27.10 -28.66
CA VAL A 476 52.30 26.87 -29.87
C VAL A 476 51.73 25.44 -29.71
N LYS A 477 50.50 25.22 -30.20
CA LYS A 477 49.87 23.97 -30.71
C LYS A 477 50.12 22.58 -30.05
N MET A 478 48.97 21.90 -29.87
CA MET A 478 48.61 20.52 -30.28
C MET A 478 49.66 19.40 -30.27
N VAL A 479 49.30 18.23 -29.71
CA VAL A 479 48.84 17.03 -30.44
C VAL A 479 48.77 15.83 -29.47
N LEU A 480 47.61 15.18 -29.47
CA LEU A 480 47.31 13.74 -29.29
C LEU A 480 48.34 12.83 -28.61
N SER A 481 47.93 12.11 -27.56
CA SER A 481 47.85 10.64 -27.54
C SER A 481 46.81 10.18 -26.51
#